data_AF-A0A2D6DJ63-F1
#
_entry.id   AF-A0A2D6DJ63-F1
#
_cell.length_a   1.000
_cell.length_b   1.000
_cell.length_c   1.000
_cell.angle_alpha   90.00
_cell.angle_beta   90.00
_cell.angle_gamma   90.00
#
_symmetry.space_group_name_H-M   'P 1'
#
loop_
_entity.id
_entity.type
_entity.pdbx_description
1 polymer ?
#
loop_
_entity_poly.entity_id
_entity_poly.type
_entity_poly.pdbx_seq_one_letter_code
_entity_poly.pdbx_strand_id
1 'polypeptide(L)'
;MQAFLKNLTSEAFWLRLVFMLLFLVLAEIAVSILTLLILVQFVYRLFSGNLQAEIYAFSSSLATFILQSYQFLIYQTEQKPFPFNDWPTAASKPMAEDKHSDLTPDD
;
A
#
# COMPACT_ATOMS: atom_id res chain seq x y z
N MET A 1 0.58 30.49 24.34
CA MET A 1 1.65 29.83 25.14
C MET A 1 1.13 28.66 26.00
N GLN A 2 -0.08 28.73 26.58
CA GLN A 2 -0.63 27.63 27.41
C GLN A 2 -0.95 26.33 26.64
N ALA A 3 -1.41 26.42 25.39
CA ALA A 3 -1.68 25.24 24.55
C ALA A 3 -0.42 24.41 24.22
N PHE A 4 0.72 25.07 24.07
CA PHE A 4 2.01 24.42 23.81
C PHE A 4 2.44 23.53 24.98
N LEU A 5 2.34 24.05 26.22
CA LEU A 5 2.68 23.29 27.42
C LEU A 5 1.72 22.11 27.66
N LYS A 6 0.43 22.26 27.30
CA LYS A 6 -0.55 21.16 27.33
C LYS A 6 -0.23 20.06 26.32
N ASN A 7 0.19 20.40 25.10
CA ASN A 7 0.55 19.40 24.10
C ASN A 7 1.83 18.63 24.49
N LEU A 8 2.81 19.32 25.08
CA LEU A 8 4.05 18.69 25.58
C LEU A 8 3.84 17.74 26.77
N THR A 9 2.77 17.93 27.54
CA THR A 9 2.40 17.06 28.66
C THR A 9 1.34 16.04 28.30
N SER A 10 0.81 16.10 27.07
CA SER A 10 -0.20 15.16 26.57
C SER A 10 0.45 13.85 26.12
N GLU A 11 0.16 12.78 26.84
CA GLU A 11 0.56 11.42 26.50
C GLU A 11 0.16 11.02 25.07
N ALA A 12 -1.03 11.45 24.63
CA ALA A 12 -1.54 11.15 23.28
C ALA A 12 -0.70 11.78 22.16
N PHE A 13 -0.09 12.95 22.41
CA PHE A 13 0.76 13.63 21.43
C PHE A 13 2.07 12.87 21.21
N TRP A 14 2.73 12.47 22.31
CA TRP A 14 3.97 11.70 22.26
C TRP A 14 3.76 10.28 21.75
N LEU A 15 2.65 9.64 22.12
CA LEU A 15 2.31 8.31 21.63
C LEU A 15 2.11 8.32 20.11
N ARG A 16 1.45 9.34 19.56
CA ARG A 16 1.35 9.51 18.11
C ARG A 16 2.73 9.64 17.48
N LEU A 17 3.62 10.47 18.03
CA LEU A 17 4.97 10.64 17.49
C LEU A 17 5.74 9.32 17.43
N VAL A 18 5.62 8.46 18.46
CA VAL A 18 6.22 7.12 18.46
C VAL A 18 5.67 6.28 17.30
N PHE A 19 4.35 6.28 17.09
CA PHE A 19 3.76 5.58 15.95
C PHE A 19 4.19 6.18 14.61
N MET A 20 4.39 7.49 14.51
CA MET A 20 4.87 8.13 13.28
C MET A 20 6.30 7.67 12.95
N LEU A 21 7.20 7.63 13.95
CA LEU A 21 8.54 7.12 13.73
C LEU A 21 8.54 5.64 13.33
N LEU A 22 7.68 4.84 13.95
CA LEU A 22 7.50 3.43 13.60
C LEU A 22 7.01 3.26 12.16
N PHE A 23 5.91 3.93 11.79
CA PHE A 23 5.34 3.82 10.45
C PHE A 23 6.21 4.42 9.37
N LEU A 24 7.02 5.42 9.68
CA LEU A 24 8.03 5.92 8.76
C LEU A 24 9.04 4.82 8.41
N VAL A 25 9.61 4.16 9.41
CA VAL A 25 10.57 3.06 9.18
C VAL A 25 9.91 1.89 8.43
N LEU A 26 8.69 1.50 8.82
CA LEU A 26 7.95 0.43 8.14
C LEU A 26 7.62 0.78 6.69
N ALA A 27 7.24 2.03 6.41
CA ALA A 27 6.95 2.49 5.05
C ALA A 27 8.20 2.42 4.16
N GLU A 28 9.36 2.86 4.65
CA GLU A 28 10.61 2.80 3.86
C GLU A 28 11.04 1.35 3.56
N ILE A 29 10.87 0.43 4.52
CA ILE A 29 11.09 -1.01 4.29
C ILE A 29 10.10 -1.53 3.24
N ALA A 30 8.81 -1.18 3.36
CA ALA A 30 7.78 -1.60 2.43
C ALA A 30 8.02 -1.06 1.01
N VAL A 31 8.46 0.20 0.87
CA VAL A 31 8.87 0.79 -0.42
C VAL A 31 10.01 0.00 -1.02
N SER A 32 11.02 -0.36 -0.22
CA SER A 32 12.16 -1.17 -0.68
C SER A 32 11.72 -2.55 -1.19
N ILE A 33 10.81 -3.21 -0.48
CA ILE A 33 10.21 -4.49 -0.91
C ILE A 33 9.39 -4.31 -2.19
N LEU A 34 8.57 -3.27 -2.27
CA LEU A 34 7.75 -2.96 -3.45
C LEU A 34 8.64 -2.75 -4.69
N THR A 35 9.75 -2.03 -4.55
CA THR A 35 10.73 -1.85 -5.64
C THR A 35 11.28 -3.19 -6.12
N LEU A 36 11.65 -4.11 -5.21
CA LEU A 36 12.10 -5.45 -5.59
C LEU A 36 11.01 -6.23 -6.35
N LEU A 37 9.77 -6.20 -5.86
CA LEU A 37 8.64 -6.87 -6.52
C LEU A 37 8.39 -6.33 -7.92
N ILE A 38 8.51 -5.02 -8.12
CA ILE A 38 8.38 -4.38 -9.45
C ILE A 38 9.43 -4.95 -10.41
N LEU A 39 10.69 -5.07 -9.97
CA LEU A 39 11.77 -5.63 -10.80
C LEU A 39 11.50 -7.10 -11.15
N VAL A 40 11.13 -7.92 -10.16
CA VAL A 40 10.80 -9.34 -10.37
C VAL A 40 9.61 -9.48 -11.33
N GLN A 41 8.56 -8.69 -11.14
CA GLN A 41 7.38 -8.70 -12.00
C GLN A 41 7.70 -8.30 -13.44
N PHE A 42 8.58 -7.32 -13.62
CA PHE A 42 9.06 -6.88 -14.93
C PHE A 42 9.84 -7.98 -15.65
N VAL A 43 10.78 -8.63 -14.96
CA VAL A 43 11.55 -9.75 -15.50
C VAL A 43 10.63 -10.92 -15.88
N TYR A 44 9.68 -11.28 -14.99
CA TYR A 44 8.70 -12.33 -15.27
C TYR A 44 7.87 -11.99 -16.52
N ARG A 45 7.38 -10.75 -16.63
CA ARG A 45 6.60 -10.31 -17.79
C ARG A 45 7.42 -10.36 -19.08
N LEU A 46 8.72 -10.07 -19.04
CA LEU A 46 9.60 -10.12 -20.20
C LEU A 46 9.71 -11.54 -20.77
N PHE A 47 9.77 -12.57 -19.92
CA PHE A 47 9.88 -13.96 -20.37
C PHE A 47 8.54 -14.65 -20.61
N SER A 48 7.56 -14.42 -19.74
CA SER A 48 6.27 -15.14 -19.76
C SER A 48 5.15 -14.42 -20.52
N GLY A 49 5.36 -13.15 -20.90
CA GLY A 49 4.35 -12.30 -21.56
C GLY A 49 3.16 -11.88 -20.67
N ASN A 50 3.03 -12.48 -19.49
CA ASN A 50 1.92 -12.30 -18.56
C ASN A 50 2.39 -11.70 -17.24
N LEU A 51 1.47 -11.09 -16.48
CA LEU A 51 1.71 -10.75 -15.07
C LEU A 51 1.36 -11.92 -14.17
N GLN A 52 2.23 -12.20 -13.20
CA GLN A 52 2.01 -13.25 -12.19
C GLN A 52 1.00 -12.76 -11.14
N ALA A 53 -0.11 -13.49 -10.98
CA ALA A 53 -1.24 -13.04 -10.17
C ALA A 53 -0.89 -12.81 -8.69
N GLU A 54 -0.09 -13.68 -8.10
CA GLU A 54 0.33 -13.57 -6.69
C GLU A 54 1.20 -12.35 -6.42
N ILE A 55 2.22 -12.10 -7.27
CA ILE A 55 3.09 -10.93 -7.14
C ILE A 55 2.28 -9.65 -7.32
N TYR A 56 1.37 -9.64 -8.31
CA TYR A 56 0.45 -8.53 -8.52
C TYR A 56 -0.42 -8.26 -7.28
N ALA A 57 -1.09 -9.29 -6.74
CA ALA A 57 -1.97 -9.14 -5.58
C ALA A 57 -1.21 -8.66 -4.34
N PHE A 58 -0.04 -9.23 -4.05
CA PHE A 58 0.78 -8.83 -2.92
C PHE A 58 1.31 -7.40 -3.09
N SER A 59 1.87 -7.06 -4.26
CA SER A 59 2.39 -5.71 -4.55
C SER A 59 1.30 -4.64 -4.47
N SER A 60 0.07 -4.94 -4.91
CA SER A 60 -1.08 -4.04 -4.78
C SER A 60 -1.45 -3.78 -3.32
N SER A 61 -1.51 -4.83 -2.51
CA SER A 61 -1.79 -4.71 -1.07
C SER A 61 -0.69 -3.91 -0.35
N LEU A 62 0.57 -4.17 -0.71
CA LEU A 62 1.74 -3.47 -0.16
C LEU A 62 1.76 -1.99 -0.54
N ALA A 63 1.41 -1.64 -1.78
CA ALA A 63 1.28 -0.25 -2.22
C ALA A 63 0.19 0.50 -1.42
N THR A 64 -0.94 -0.16 -1.14
CA THR A 64 -1.99 0.41 -0.29
C THR A 64 -1.52 0.60 1.15
N PHE A 65 -0.75 -0.34 1.70
CA PHE A 65 -0.16 -0.21 3.03
C PHE A 65 0.78 1.01 3.12
N ILE A 66 1.61 1.23 2.10
CA ILE A 66 2.51 2.38 2.02
C ILE A 66 1.70 3.70 2.01
N LEU A 67 0.65 3.77 1.19
CA LEU A 67 -0.23 4.94 1.14
C LEU A 67 -0.88 5.22 2.50
N GLN A 68 -1.48 4.21 3.13
CA GLN A 68 -2.10 4.34 4.46
C GLN A 68 -1.09 4.81 5.51
N SER A 69 0.16 4.32 5.44
CA SER A 69 1.23 4.76 6.33
C SER A 69 1.52 6.25 6.15
N TYR A 70 1.70 6.72 4.91
CA TYR A 70 1.92 8.15 4.67
C TYR A 70 0.71 9.01 5.05
N GLN A 71 -0.53 8.55 4.82
CA GLN A 71 -1.74 9.26 5.28
C GLN A 71 -1.75 9.46 6.80
N PHE A 72 -1.33 8.47 7.57
CA PHE A 72 -1.17 8.61 9.02
C PHE A 72 -0.06 9.61 9.38
N LEU A 73 1.09 9.55 8.69
CA LEU A 73 2.24 10.43 8.91
C LEU A 73 1.97 11.90 8.57
N ILE A 74 1.11 12.19 7.60
CA ILE A 74 0.77 13.57 7.21
C ILE A 74 -0.48 14.09 7.90
N TYR A 75 -0.95 13.42 8.95
CA TYR A 75 -2.14 13.78 9.72
C TYR A 75 -3.44 13.76 8.89
N GLN A 76 -3.46 13.05 7.76
CA GLN A 76 -4.68 12.90 6.95
C GLN A 76 -5.68 11.93 7.60
N THR A 77 -5.19 11.01 8.44
CA THR A 77 -6.03 10.07 9.20
C THR A 77 -5.45 9.79 10.59
N GLU A 78 -6.33 9.42 11.52
CA GLU A 78 -6.01 8.90 12.85
C GLU A 78 -5.92 7.36 12.87
N GLN A 79 -6.38 6.71 11.79
CA GLN A 79 -6.36 5.26 11.68
C GLN A 79 -4.93 4.77 11.46
N LYS A 80 -4.48 3.87 12.35
CA LYS A 80 -3.15 3.24 12.26
C LYS A 80 -3.20 2.11 11.22
N PRO A 81 -2.24 2.03 10.29
CA PRO A 81 -2.15 0.87 9.38
C PRO A 81 -1.92 -0.46 10.11
N PHE A 82 -1.87 -1.55 9.33
CA PHE A 82 -1.37 -2.85 9.80
C PHE A 82 -0.08 -2.71 10.63
N PRO A 83 0.09 -3.43 11.76
CA PRO A 83 -0.74 -4.53 12.26
C PRO A 83 -1.91 -4.12 13.16
N PHE A 84 -2.22 -2.83 13.28
CA PHE A 84 -3.30 -2.35 14.16
C PHE A 84 -4.67 -2.31 13.49
N ASN A 85 -4.70 -2.42 12.17
CA ASN A 85 -5.87 -2.62 11.34
C ASN A 85 -5.59 -3.77 10.35
N ASP A 86 -6.62 -4.20 9.65
CA ASP A 86 -6.52 -5.30 8.68
C ASP A 86 -5.49 -5.01 7.59
N TRP A 87 -4.83 -6.07 7.13
CA TRP A 87 -3.97 -5.99 5.97
C TRP A 87 -4.79 -5.57 4.73
N PRO A 88 -4.29 -4.64 3.89
CA PRO A 88 -5.06 -4.16 2.75
C PRO A 88 -5.40 -5.28 1.77
N THR A 89 -6.64 -5.30 1.29
CA THR A 89 -7.04 -6.20 0.21
C THR A 89 -6.45 -5.70 -1.12
N ALA A 90 -5.91 -6.62 -1.91
CA ALA A 90 -5.42 -6.31 -3.25
C ALA A 90 -6.53 -5.71 -4.12
N ALA A 91 -6.18 -4.71 -4.94
CA ALA A 91 -7.06 -4.28 -6.01
C ALA A 91 -7.26 -5.44 -6.99
N SER A 92 -8.46 -5.57 -7.56
CA SER A 92 -8.68 -6.53 -8.64
C SER A 92 -7.72 -6.24 -9.79
N LYS A 93 -7.09 -7.29 -10.32
CA LYS A 93 -6.29 -7.16 -11.53
C LYS A 93 -7.18 -6.54 -12.60
N PRO A 94 -6.77 -5.42 -13.26
CA PRO A 94 -7.50 -4.96 -14.42
C PRO A 94 -7.44 -6.10 -15.43
N MET A 95 -8.57 -6.78 -15.56
CA MET A 95 -8.78 -7.77 -16.61
C MET A 95 -8.41 -7.03 -17.89
N ALA A 96 -7.45 -7.53 -18.66
CA ALA A 96 -7.34 -7.09 -20.03
C ALA A 96 -8.74 -7.28 -20.61
N GLU A 97 -9.38 -6.18 -20.96
CA GLU A 97 -10.72 -6.15 -21.51
C GLU A 97 -10.83 -7.27 -22.54
N ASP A 98 -11.75 -8.19 -22.27
CA ASP A 98 -11.96 -9.38 -23.09
C ASP A 98 -12.32 -8.92 -24.50
N LYS A 99 -11.30 -8.82 -25.35
CA LYS A 99 -11.43 -8.51 -26.77
C LYS A 99 -11.92 -9.76 -27.52
N HIS A 100 -12.89 -10.49 -26.97
CA HIS A 100 -13.53 -11.66 -27.57
C HIS A 100 -15.04 -11.76 -27.27
N SER A 101 -15.73 -10.63 -27.08
CA SER A 101 -17.20 -10.57 -27.07
C SER A 101 -17.78 -9.70 -28.19
N ASP A 102 -17.22 -9.78 -29.41
CA ASP A 102 -17.91 -9.29 -30.62
C ASP A 102 -17.44 -9.99 -31.91
N LEU A 103 -17.44 -11.33 -31.89
CA LEU A 103 -17.51 -12.13 -33.11
C LEU A 103 -18.37 -13.37 -32.77
N THR A 104 -19.68 -13.18 -32.68
CA THR A 104 -20.62 -14.26 -33.03
C THR A 104 -20.71 -14.28 -34.56
N PRO A 105 -20.25 -15.34 -35.23
CA PRO A 105 -20.71 -15.64 -36.57
C PRO A 105 -22.05 -16.35 -36.41
N ASP A 106 -23.14 -15.59 -36.48
CA ASP A 106 -24.49 -16.15 -36.63
C ASP A 106 -25.18 -15.40 -37.78
N ASP A 107 -25.20 -16.09 -38.93
CA ASP A 107 -26.06 -15.97 -40.13
C ASP A 107 -26.18 -14.66 -40.92
#